data_AF-A0A849TSP2-F1
#
_entry.id   AF-A0A849TSP2-F1
#
_cell.length_a   1.000
_cell.length_b   1.000
_cell.length_c   1.000
_cell.angle_alpha   90.00
_cell.angle_beta   90.00
_cell.angle_gamma   90.00
#
_symmetry.space_group_name_H-M   'P 1'
#
loop_
_entity.id
_entity.type
_entity.pdbx_description
1 polymer ?
#
loop_
_entity_poly.entity_id
_entity_poly.type
_entity_poly.pdbx_seq_one_letter_code
_entity_poly.pdbx_strand_id
1 'polypeptide(L)'
;WYPTATPPRGGVAVGYQLSLGLHLPLDVCITRKLGAPDNPEYALGAVSETGTIYLNPDAMAAYSRFRTDIEELVQVQRREIARRQDLYRQGRQFPTLTDRIVILVDDGIATGSTFFSAVQSIRHLKPRRLIAAIPVGPMETIRKACMQVDECIVLATPDPFWAVGHHYIDFAQVSDHDVVKYLNLAEESLLGWKERSRSSIASPPR
;
A
#
# COMPACT_ATOMS: atom_id res chain seq x y z
N TRP A 1 3.50 -13.24 -11.37
CA TRP A 1 3.94 -11.90 -10.96
C TRP A 1 3.12 -11.50 -9.75
N TYR A 2 3.79 -11.26 -8.63
CA TYR A 2 3.17 -10.75 -7.41
C TYR A 2 3.61 -9.30 -7.23
N PRO A 3 2.86 -8.30 -7.70
CA PRO A 3 3.18 -6.91 -7.41
C PRO A 3 3.03 -6.67 -5.92
N THR A 4 4.09 -6.14 -5.31
CA THR A 4 4.04 -5.62 -3.96
C THR A 4 3.52 -4.20 -4.05
N ALA A 5 2.46 -3.86 -3.32
CA ALA A 5 1.89 -2.51 -3.26
C ALA A 5 1.99 -2.00 -1.83
N THR A 6 2.34 -0.73 -1.62
CA THR A 6 2.48 -0.17 -0.26
C THR A 6 1.80 1.19 -0.14
N PRO A 7 1.11 1.50 0.96
CA PRO A 7 0.79 2.88 1.29
C PRO A 7 2.08 3.68 1.53
N PRO A 8 2.25 4.88 0.95
CA PRO A 8 3.39 5.73 1.28
C PRO A 8 3.28 6.22 2.74
N ARG A 9 4.37 6.32 3.52
CA ARG A 9 5.79 6.15 3.13
C ARG A 9 6.50 4.98 3.82
N GLY A 10 6.05 4.54 5.00
CA GLY A 10 6.71 3.48 5.76
C GLY A 10 6.70 2.10 5.08
N GLY A 11 5.55 1.71 4.52
CA GLY A 11 5.38 0.41 3.87
C GLY A 11 6.37 0.09 2.74
N VAL A 12 6.86 1.10 2.00
CA VAL A 12 7.78 0.87 0.87
C VAL A 12 9.11 0.26 1.31
N ALA A 13 9.60 0.60 2.51
CA ALA A 13 10.85 0.07 3.03
C ALA A 13 10.72 -1.42 3.34
N VAL A 14 9.57 -1.84 3.89
CA VAL A 14 9.26 -3.26 4.11
C VAL A 14 8.99 -3.98 2.79
N GLY A 15 8.25 -3.35 1.87
CA GLY A 15 8.00 -3.87 0.54
C GLY A 15 9.28 -4.11 -0.25
N TYR A 16 10.28 -3.22 -0.11
CA TYR A 16 11.62 -3.40 -0.69
C TYR A 16 12.31 -4.67 -0.18
N GLN A 17 12.30 -4.92 1.12
CA GLN A 17 12.89 -6.15 1.67
C GLN A 17 12.18 -7.41 1.17
N LEU A 18 10.84 -7.38 1.05
CA LEU A 18 10.07 -8.47 0.46
C LEU A 18 10.39 -8.68 -1.02
N SER A 19 10.54 -7.59 -1.78
CA SER A 19 10.92 -7.63 -3.19
C SER A 19 12.29 -8.29 -3.38
N LEU A 20 13.28 -7.98 -2.54
CA LEU A 20 14.59 -8.61 -2.56
C LEU A 20 14.52 -10.10 -2.20
N GLY A 21 13.84 -10.44 -1.12
CA GLY A 21 13.79 -11.82 -0.61
C GLY A 21 12.97 -12.77 -1.49
N LEU A 22 11.93 -12.26 -2.16
CA LEU A 22 11.01 -13.06 -2.98
C LEU A 22 11.23 -12.88 -4.49
N HIS A 23 12.14 -11.99 -4.89
CA HIS A 23 12.39 -11.61 -6.28
C HIS A 23 11.12 -11.17 -7.01
N LEU A 24 10.35 -10.29 -6.35
CA LEU A 24 9.08 -9.77 -6.83
C LEU A 24 9.18 -8.31 -7.25
N PRO A 25 8.40 -7.85 -8.23
CA PRO A 25 8.31 -6.43 -8.54
C PRO A 25 7.74 -5.65 -7.35
N LEU A 26 8.37 -4.52 -7.03
CA LEU A 26 7.91 -3.56 -6.04
C LEU A 26 7.24 -2.39 -6.73
N ASP A 27 6.12 -1.97 -6.17
CA ASP A 27 5.39 -0.81 -6.59
C ASP A 27 4.71 -0.14 -5.36
N VAL A 28 4.28 1.12 -5.49
CA VAL A 28 3.51 1.86 -4.49
C VAL A 28 2.05 1.96 -4.94
N CYS A 29 1.08 1.87 -4.03
CA CYS A 29 -0.31 2.20 -4.35
C CYS A 29 -0.62 3.56 -3.74
N ILE A 30 -0.73 4.58 -4.58
CA ILE A 30 -0.93 5.95 -4.10
C ILE A 30 -2.43 6.14 -3.81
N THR A 31 -2.77 6.10 -2.53
CA THR A 31 -4.12 6.38 -2.04
C THR A 31 -4.15 7.57 -1.09
N ARG A 32 -5.27 8.28 -1.05
CA ARG A 32 -5.52 9.41 -0.15
C ARG A 32 -6.85 9.24 0.56
N LYS A 33 -6.85 9.44 1.87
CA LYS A 33 -8.06 9.52 2.71
C LYS A 33 -8.88 10.75 2.30
N LEU A 34 -10.19 10.56 2.19
CA LEU A 34 -11.18 11.64 2.15
C LEU A 34 -11.61 11.88 3.60
N GLY A 35 -11.00 12.88 4.25
CA GLY A 35 -11.35 13.28 5.61
C GLY A 35 -12.61 14.14 5.64
N ALA A 36 -13.33 14.16 6.77
CA ALA A 36 -14.42 15.11 6.97
C ALA A 36 -13.87 16.56 7.03
N PRO A 37 -14.58 17.56 6.47
CA PRO A 37 -14.13 18.95 6.46
C PRO A 37 -13.82 19.54 7.85
N ASP A 38 -14.60 19.19 8.87
CA ASP A 38 -14.46 19.67 10.25
C ASP A 38 -13.55 18.77 11.10
N ASN A 39 -13.38 17.51 10.69
CA ASN A 39 -12.50 16.54 11.31
C ASN A 39 -11.72 15.75 10.24
N PRO A 40 -10.59 16.26 9.74
CA PRO A 40 -9.79 15.59 8.71
C PRO A 40 -9.31 14.19 9.11
N GLU A 41 -9.27 13.90 10.41
CA GLU A 41 -8.93 12.57 10.90
C GLU A 41 -10.05 11.54 10.70
N TYR A 42 -11.32 11.98 10.69
CA TYR A 42 -12.47 11.14 10.41
C TYR A 42 -12.57 10.79 8.92
N ALA A 43 -12.36 9.52 8.57
CA ALA A 43 -12.34 9.05 7.19
C ALA A 43 -13.75 8.81 6.63
N LEU A 44 -14.21 9.69 5.73
CA LEU A 44 -15.42 9.48 4.93
C LEU A 44 -15.22 8.46 3.81
N GLY A 45 -13.98 8.32 3.35
CA GLY A 45 -13.64 7.44 2.25
C GLY A 45 -12.17 7.57 1.83
N ALA A 46 -11.89 7.18 0.60
CA ALA A 46 -10.58 7.30 -0.02
C ALA A 46 -10.67 7.43 -1.54
N VAL A 47 -9.62 8.00 -2.13
CA VAL A 47 -9.39 8.04 -3.58
C VAL A 47 -8.01 7.50 -3.90
N SER A 48 -7.87 6.84 -5.05
CA SER A 48 -6.61 6.26 -5.51
C SER A 48 -6.14 6.84 -6.84
N GLU A 49 -4.87 6.57 -7.12
CA GLU A 49 -4.14 6.85 -8.35
C GLU A 49 -4.81 6.29 -9.61
N THR A 50 -5.63 5.25 -9.48
CA THR A 50 -6.42 4.67 -10.58
C THR A 50 -7.77 5.35 -10.77
N GLY A 51 -8.05 6.41 -10.03
CA GLY A 51 -9.32 7.15 -10.08
C GLY A 51 -10.46 6.50 -9.31
N THR A 52 -10.23 5.33 -8.69
CA THR A 52 -11.23 4.66 -7.85
C THR A 52 -11.50 5.50 -6.60
N ILE A 53 -12.79 5.77 -6.35
CA ILE A 53 -13.29 6.44 -5.15
C ILE A 53 -14.07 5.41 -4.35
N TYR A 54 -13.72 5.27 -3.07
CA TYR A 54 -14.44 4.45 -2.12
C TYR A 54 -14.99 5.36 -1.02
N LEU A 55 -16.28 5.25 -0.73
CA LEU A 55 -16.93 5.96 0.38
C LEU A 55 -17.37 4.91 1.42
N ASN A 56 -17.06 5.15 2.69
CA ASN A 56 -17.49 4.28 3.78
C ASN A 56 -18.97 4.57 4.09
N PRO A 57 -19.91 3.64 3.83
CA PRO A 57 -21.34 3.90 4.00
C PRO A 57 -21.71 4.26 5.44
N ASP A 58 -21.11 3.62 6.43
CA ASP A 58 -21.38 3.87 7.85
C ASP A 58 -20.84 5.25 8.26
N ALA A 59 -19.64 5.59 7.79
CA ALA A 59 -19.04 6.90 8.07
C ALA A 59 -19.86 8.03 7.43
N MET A 60 -20.32 7.81 6.20
CA MET A 60 -21.19 8.73 5.46
C MET A 60 -22.56 8.87 6.14
N ALA A 61 -23.15 7.78 6.63
CA ALA A 61 -24.43 7.80 7.34
C ALA A 61 -24.33 8.56 8.66
N ALA A 62 -23.28 8.33 9.44
CA ALA A 62 -23.02 9.05 10.69
C ALA A 62 -22.74 10.54 10.46
N TYR A 63 -22.14 10.89 9.32
CA TYR A 63 -21.79 12.26 8.96
C TYR A 63 -22.87 12.99 8.11
N SER A 64 -23.97 12.31 7.79
CA SER A 64 -25.03 12.74 6.85
C SER A 64 -25.73 14.07 7.17
N ARG A 65 -25.47 14.65 8.35
CA ARG A 65 -26.03 15.95 8.78
C ARG A 65 -25.35 17.14 8.10
N PHE A 66 -24.19 16.97 7.48
CA PHE A 66 -23.46 18.02 6.79
C PHE A 66 -23.56 17.83 5.27
N ARG A 67 -24.02 18.86 4.53
CA ARG A 67 -23.89 18.89 3.07
C ARG A 67 -22.42 19.03 2.70
N THR A 68 -21.73 17.91 2.62
CA THR A 68 -20.31 17.87 2.26
C THR A 68 -20.19 17.68 0.76
N ASP A 69 -19.46 18.57 0.11
CA ASP A 69 -19.09 18.38 -1.29
C ASP A 69 -17.95 17.36 -1.37
N ILE A 70 -18.32 16.09 -1.52
CA ILE A 70 -17.37 14.98 -1.70
C ILE A 70 -16.52 15.19 -2.95
N GLU A 71 -17.07 15.83 -3.99
CA GLU A 71 -16.34 16.10 -5.22
C GLU A 71 -15.16 17.04 -4.93
N GLU A 72 -15.38 18.12 -4.17
CA GLU A 72 -14.32 19.04 -3.78
C GLU A 72 -13.19 18.33 -3.00
N LEU A 73 -13.55 17.50 -2.00
CA LEU A 73 -12.59 16.71 -1.24
C LEU A 73 -11.77 15.78 -2.14
N VAL A 74 -12.43 15.13 -3.10
CA VAL A 74 -11.79 14.26 -4.09
C VAL A 74 -10.82 15.06 -4.96
N GLN A 75 -11.20 16.25 -5.46
CA GLN A 75 -10.35 17.06 -6.31
C GLN A 75 -9.09 17.57 -5.59
N VAL A 76 -9.19 17.92 -4.30
CA VAL A 76 -8.02 18.24 -3.48
C VAL A 76 -7.07 17.05 -3.38
N GLN A 77 -7.59 15.86 -3.08
CA GLN A 77 -6.76 14.68 -2.95
C GLN A 77 -6.18 14.19 -4.29
N ARG A 78 -6.90 14.35 -5.40
CA ARG A 78 -6.41 14.02 -6.76
C ARG A 78 -5.17 14.82 -7.14
N ARG A 79 -5.09 16.10 -6.76
CA ARG A 79 -3.89 16.93 -7.00
C ARG A 79 -2.66 16.38 -6.30
N GLU A 80 -2.80 15.97 -5.04
CA GLU A 80 -1.68 15.36 -4.29
C GLU A 80 -1.32 13.97 -4.82
N ILE A 81 -2.31 13.19 -5.27
CA ILE A 81 -2.07 11.92 -5.96
C ILE A 81 -1.23 12.15 -7.21
N ALA A 82 -1.63 13.09 -8.08
CA ALA A 82 -0.91 13.40 -9.31
C ALA A 82 0.55 13.81 -9.03
N ARG A 83 0.78 14.70 -8.05
CA ARG A 83 2.13 15.09 -7.62
C ARG A 83 2.99 13.89 -7.22
N ARG A 84 2.44 12.96 -6.44
CA ARG A 84 3.15 11.74 -6.00
C ARG A 84 3.33 10.73 -7.13
N GLN A 85 2.35 10.62 -8.03
CA GLN A 85 2.46 9.78 -9.22
C GLN A 85 3.65 10.24 -10.05
N ASP A 86 3.71 11.51 -10.42
CA ASP A 86 4.82 12.06 -11.22
C ASP A 86 6.18 11.80 -10.54
N LEU A 87 6.25 12.04 -9.23
CA LEU A 87 7.48 11.88 -8.45
C LEU A 87 7.94 10.42 -8.34
N TYR A 88 7.05 9.51 -7.95
CA TYR A 88 7.40 8.12 -7.68
C TYR A 88 7.51 7.28 -8.95
N ARG A 89 6.69 7.57 -9.95
CA ARG A 89 6.63 6.80 -11.19
C ARG A 89 7.76 7.15 -12.14
N GLN A 90 8.17 8.42 -12.20
CA GLN A 90 9.19 8.89 -13.14
C GLN A 90 8.88 8.47 -14.59
N GLY A 91 7.60 8.51 -14.98
CA GLY A 91 7.12 8.07 -16.30
C GLY A 91 6.71 6.60 -16.41
N ARG A 92 6.95 5.76 -15.40
CA ARG A 92 6.45 4.37 -15.36
C ARG A 92 4.93 4.33 -15.19
N GLN A 93 4.29 3.32 -15.78
CA GLN A 93 2.85 3.10 -15.61
C GLN A 93 2.55 2.30 -14.34
N PHE A 94 1.37 2.53 -13.76
CA PHE A 94 0.86 1.68 -12.69
C PHE A 94 0.67 0.24 -13.21
N PRO A 95 1.12 -0.80 -12.47
CA PRO A 95 1.07 -2.17 -12.95
C PRO A 95 -0.36 -2.68 -13.08
N THR A 96 -0.60 -3.51 -14.10
CA THR A 96 -1.88 -4.21 -14.23
C THR A 96 -2.02 -5.25 -13.12
N LEU A 97 -3.00 -5.04 -12.24
CA LEU A 97 -3.29 -5.94 -11.11
C LEU A 97 -4.35 -6.99 -11.43
N THR A 98 -5.10 -6.83 -12.52
CA THR A 98 -6.16 -7.76 -12.93
C THR A 98 -5.64 -9.19 -13.06
N ASP A 99 -6.33 -10.14 -12.43
CA ASP A 99 -5.98 -11.57 -12.41
C ASP A 99 -4.54 -11.86 -11.88
N ARG A 100 -3.94 -10.93 -11.14
CA ARG A 100 -2.66 -11.12 -10.43
C ARG A 100 -2.88 -11.43 -8.96
N ILE A 101 -1.91 -12.10 -8.34
CA ILE A 101 -1.88 -12.18 -6.88
C ILE A 101 -1.10 -10.96 -6.39
N VAL A 102 -1.69 -10.11 -5.58
CA VAL A 102 -1.10 -8.86 -5.11
C VAL A 102 -0.72 -9.02 -3.64
N ILE A 103 0.47 -8.57 -3.24
CA ILE A 103 0.87 -8.50 -1.84
C ILE A 103 0.82 -7.03 -1.42
N LEU A 104 -0.14 -6.66 -0.59
CA LEU A 104 -0.24 -5.34 0.01
C LEU A 104 0.54 -5.33 1.33
N VAL A 105 1.52 -4.44 1.44
CA VAL A 105 2.47 -4.38 2.56
C VAL A 105 2.38 -3.01 3.21
N ASP A 106 2.43 -2.99 4.54
CA ASP A 106 2.65 -1.79 5.35
C ASP A 106 3.77 -2.05 6.37
N ASP A 107 4.32 -1.02 7.01
CA ASP A 107 5.29 -1.19 8.11
C ASP A 107 4.60 -1.54 9.44
N GLY A 108 3.36 -1.12 9.58
CA GLY A 108 2.45 -1.57 10.62
C GLY A 108 1.15 -0.81 10.53
N ILE A 109 0.11 -1.32 11.18
CA ILE A 109 -1.20 -0.67 11.17
C ILE A 109 -1.63 -0.37 12.60
N ALA A 110 -1.73 0.92 12.94
CA ALA A 110 -2.35 1.35 14.20
C ALA A 110 -3.88 1.39 14.05
N THR A 111 -4.39 2.37 13.33
CA THR A 111 -5.82 2.46 12.94
C THR A 111 -6.10 1.74 11.62
N GLY A 112 -5.09 1.57 10.78
CA GLY A 112 -5.19 0.91 9.47
C GLY A 112 -5.89 1.72 8.38
N SER A 113 -6.26 2.99 8.60
CA SER A 113 -7.08 3.76 7.63
C SER A 113 -6.47 3.80 6.22
N THR A 114 -5.16 4.04 6.11
CA THR A 114 -4.46 4.06 4.81
C THR A 114 -4.41 2.67 4.19
N PHE A 115 -4.13 1.65 4.99
CA PHE A 115 -4.14 0.26 4.55
C PHE A 115 -5.50 -0.17 4.00
N PHE A 116 -6.59 0.13 4.73
CA PHE A 116 -7.95 -0.16 4.27
C PHE A 116 -8.29 0.56 2.97
N SER A 117 -7.87 1.83 2.84
CA SER A 117 -8.04 2.60 1.60
C SER A 117 -7.34 1.94 0.41
N ALA A 118 -6.13 1.42 0.62
CA ALA A 118 -5.39 0.67 -0.40
C ALA A 118 -6.06 -0.68 -0.72
N VAL A 119 -6.53 -1.43 0.27
CA VAL A 119 -7.29 -2.67 0.06
C VAL A 119 -8.49 -2.42 -0.85
N GLN A 120 -9.32 -1.41 -0.52
CA GLN A 120 -10.53 -1.10 -1.30
C GLN A 120 -10.18 -0.71 -2.74
N SER A 121 -9.12 0.07 -2.94
CA SER A 121 -8.69 0.51 -4.26
C SER A 121 -8.14 -0.66 -5.09
N ILE A 122 -7.32 -1.53 -4.49
CA ILE A 122 -6.77 -2.72 -5.16
C ILE A 122 -7.88 -3.71 -5.51
N ARG A 123 -8.88 -3.92 -4.64
CA ARG A 123 -10.02 -4.82 -4.91
C ARG A 123 -10.81 -4.41 -6.17
N HIS A 124 -10.97 -3.11 -6.42
CA HIS A 124 -11.64 -2.62 -7.63
C HIS A 124 -10.89 -2.97 -8.92
N LEU A 125 -9.57 -3.20 -8.83
CA LEU A 125 -8.74 -3.64 -9.95
C LEU A 125 -8.81 -5.15 -10.21
N LYS A 126 -9.67 -5.87 -9.46
CA LYS A 126 -9.98 -7.30 -9.65
C LYS A 126 -8.73 -8.21 -9.69
N PRO A 127 -7.87 -8.17 -8.66
CA PRO A 127 -6.79 -9.14 -8.54
C PRO A 127 -7.37 -10.54 -8.35
N ARG A 128 -6.60 -11.55 -8.75
CA ARG A 128 -6.93 -12.97 -8.51
C ARG A 128 -6.92 -13.29 -7.02
N ARG A 129 -5.93 -12.75 -6.29
CA ARG A 129 -5.85 -12.81 -4.83
C ARG A 129 -5.19 -11.54 -4.29
N LEU A 130 -5.62 -11.07 -3.13
CA LEU A 130 -5.02 -9.98 -2.37
C LEU A 130 -4.53 -10.52 -1.03
N ILE A 131 -3.23 -10.44 -0.80
CA ILE A 131 -2.56 -10.89 0.42
C ILE A 131 -2.12 -9.65 1.20
N ALA A 132 -2.44 -9.56 2.48
CA ALA A 132 -1.86 -8.58 3.39
C ALA A 132 -0.59 -9.14 4.03
N ALA A 133 0.48 -8.35 4.07
CA ALA A 133 1.65 -8.64 4.89
C ALA A 133 1.94 -7.45 5.80
N ILE A 134 1.72 -7.63 7.10
CA ILE A 134 1.73 -6.56 8.09
C ILE A 134 2.62 -6.98 9.26
N PRO A 135 3.74 -6.30 9.52
CA PRO A 135 4.62 -6.66 10.63
C PRO A 135 3.92 -6.57 11.98
N VAL A 136 3.21 -5.46 12.25
CA VAL A 136 2.66 -5.21 13.58
C VAL A 136 1.38 -4.38 13.57
N GLY A 137 0.48 -4.64 14.51
CA GLY A 137 -0.72 -3.83 14.77
C GLY A 137 -1.53 -4.35 15.96
N PRO A 138 -2.47 -3.58 16.52
CA PRO A 138 -3.33 -4.07 17.58
C PRO A 138 -4.27 -5.16 17.04
N MET A 139 -4.60 -6.13 17.88
CA MET A 139 -5.41 -7.30 17.52
C MET A 139 -6.73 -6.92 16.81
N GLU A 140 -7.40 -5.86 17.27
CA GLU A 140 -8.66 -5.42 16.69
C GLU A 140 -8.50 -4.92 15.24
N THR A 141 -7.51 -4.06 14.98
CA THR A 141 -7.24 -3.54 13.64
C THR A 141 -6.78 -4.66 12.70
N ILE A 142 -5.95 -5.57 13.19
CA ILE A 142 -5.47 -6.72 12.42
C ILE A 142 -6.63 -7.63 12.01
N ARG A 143 -7.56 -7.95 12.93
CA ARG A 143 -8.76 -8.71 12.59
C ARG A 143 -9.58 -8.05 11.48
N LYS A 144 -9.77 -6.72 11.55
CA LYS A 144 -10.45 -5.95 10.50
C LYS A 144 -9.73 -6.00 9.16
N ALA A 145 -8.39 -5.98 9.16
CA ALA A 145 -7.57 -6.12 7.94
C ALA A 145 -7.73 -7.51 7.33
N CYS A 146 -7.59 -8.56 8.13
CA CYS A 146 -7.66 -9.93 7.66
C CYS A 146 -9.04 -10.30 7.09
N MET A 147 -10.13 -9.66 7.54
CA MET A 147 -11.47 -9.85 6.95
C MET A 147 -11.65 -9.25 5.55
N GLN A 148 -10.76 -8.35 5.09
CA GLN A 148 -10.92 -7.65 3.79
C GLN A 148 -9.99 -8.20 2.69
N VAL A 149 -9.08 -9.10 3.04
CA VAL A 149 -8.08 -9.70 2.15
C VAL A 149 -8.30 -11.21 2.06
N ASP A 150 -7.72 -11.87 1.05
CA ASP A 150 -7.87 -13.32 0.87
C ASP A 150 -6.92 -14.11 1.77
N GLU A 151 -5.82 -13.48 2.17
CA GLU A 151 -4.82 -14.04 3.08
C GLU A 151 -4.14 -12.91 3.85
N CYS A 152 -3.80 -13.15 5.11
CA CYS A 152 -3.28 -12.14 6.01
C CYS A 152 -2.10 -12.73 6.79
N ILE A 153 -0.91 -12.17 6.58
CA ILE A 153 0.34 -12.57 7.22
C ILE A 153 0.71 -11.48 8.22
N VAL A 154 0.78 -11.84 9.50
CA VAL A 154 1.03 -10.91 10.60
C VAL A 154 2.13 -11.45 11.49
N LEU A 155 3.15 -10.63 11.78
CA LEU A 155 4.26 -11.08 12.64
C LEU A 155 3.94 -10.92 14.13
N ALA A 156 3.32 -9.80 14.53
CA ALA A 156 3.00 -9.55 15.93
C ALA A 156 1.71 -8.75 16.13
N THR A 157 0.98 -9.07 17.20
CA THR A 157 -0.17 -8.29 17.69
C THR A 157 0.00 -7.98 19.18
N PRO A 158 0.90 -7.05 19.54
CA PRO A 158 1.26 -6.79 20.92
C PRO A 158 0.11 -6.15 21.70
N ASP A 159 0.08 -6.43 23.00
CA ASP A 159 -0.88 -5.89 23.96
C ASP A 159 -0.14 -5.53 25.26
N PRO A 160 -0.07 -4.25 25.67
CA PRO A 160 -0.65 -3.08 24.99
C PRO A 160 0.07 -2.72 23.68
N PHE A 161 -0.70 -2.22 22.71
CA PHE A 161 -0.15 -1.59 21.50
C PHE A 161 -0.11 -0.07 21.69
N TRP A 162 1.07 0.52 21.53
CA TRP A 162 1.27 1.97 21.68
C TRP A 162 1.32 2.70 20.34
N ALA A 163 2.29 2.34 19.50
CA ALA A 163 2.45 2.88 18.15
C ALA A 163 3.32 1.92 17.33
N VAL A 164 3.22 1.99 16.00
CA VAL A 164 4.03 1.17 15.09
C VAL A 164 5.53 1.34 15.38
N GLY A 165 6.00 2.58 15.53
CA GLY A 165 7.41 2.88 15.76
C GLY A 165 8.03 2.31 17.04
N HIS A 166 7.22 1.92 18.05
CA HIS A 166 7.75 1.26 19.26
C HIS A 166 8.28 -0.15 18.97
N HIS A 167 7.95 -0.73 17.82
CA HIS A 167 8.35 -2.08 17.42
C HIS A 167 9.56 -2.08 16.46
N TYR A 168 10.14 -0.91 16.22
CA TYR A 168 11.30 -0.73 15.36
C TYR A 168 12.45 -0.12 16.17
N ILE A 169 13.66 -0.68 16.03
CA ILE A 169 14.89 -0.08 16.60
C ILE A 169 15.16 1.27 15.93
N ASP A 170 14.95 1.34 14.62
CA ASP A 170 15.02 2.55 13.81
C ASP A 170 13.69 2.74 13.08
N PHE A 171 13.00 3.82 13.41
CA PHE A 171 11.74 4.23 12.79
C PHE A 171 11.86 5.61 12.13
N ALA A 172 13.01 5.86 11.48
CA ALA A 172 13.23 7.07 10.72
C ALA A 172 12.14 7.28 9.65
N GLN A 173 11.72 8.53 9.50
CA GLN A 173 10.70 8.90 8.53
C GLN A 173 11.22 8.64 7.11
N VAL A 174 10.52 7.78 6.37
CA VAL A 174 10.78 7.56 4.94
C VAL A 174 10.35 8.81 4.16
N SER A 175 11.29 9.41 3.43
CA SER A 175 11.04 10.59 2.60
C SER A 175 10.54 10.21 1.20
N ASP A 176 10.06 11.20 0.43
CA ASP A 176 9.70 10.98 -0.98
C ASP A 176 10.93 10.53 -1.82
N HIS A 177 12.13 11.02 -1.47
CA HIS A 177 13.37 10.59 -2.10
C HIS A 177 13.67 9.12 -1.81
N ASP A 178 13.43 8.66 -0.59
CA ASP A 178 13.65 7.26 -0.21
C ASP A 178 12.67 6.32 -0.93
N VAL A 179 11.41 6.73 -1.12
CA VAL A 179 10.44 5.98 -1.94
C VAL A 179 11.00 5.74 -3.34
N VAL A 180 11.44 6.81 -4.02
CA VAL A 180 12.01 6.71 -5.38
C VAL A 180 13.25 5.82 -5.38
N LYS A 181 14.14 5.99 -4.40
CA LYS A 181 15.35 5.17 -4.24
C LYS A 181 15.01 3.69 -4.11
N TYR A 182 14.07 3.32 -3.24
CA TYR A 182 13.68 1.92 -3.04
C TYR A 182 13.01 1.30 -4.27
N LEU A 183 12.18 2.05 -4.99
CA LEU A 183 11.58 1.59 -6.24
C LEU A 183 12.63 1.28 -7.31
N ASN A 184 13.61 2.18 -7.48
CA ASN A 184 14.68 1.98 -8.46
C ASN A 184 15.61 0.81 -8.08
N LEU A 185 16.01 0.71 -6.81
CA LEU A 185 16.84 -0.40 -6.34
C LEU A 185 16.13 -1.76 -6.46
N ALA A 186 14.81 -1.80 -6.22
CA ALA A 186 14.02 -3.02 -6.40
C ALA A 186 14.01 -3.48 -7.87
N GLU A 187 13.83 -2.53 -8.79
CA GLU A 187 13.82 -2.80 -10.23
C GLU A 187 15.18 -3.32 -10.71
N GLU A 188 16.28 -2.65 -10.34
CA GLU A 188 17.65 -3.06 -10.66
C GLU A 188 17.96 -4.47 -10.14
N SER A 189 17.60 -4.74 -8.87
CA SER A 189 17.81 -6.06 -8.25
C SER A 189 17.04 -7.15 -8.98
N LEU A 190 15.78 -6.88 -9.35
CA LEU A 190 14.94 -7.82 -10.07
C LEU A 190 15.46 -8.11 -11.48
N LEU A 191 15.96 -7.09 -12.19
CA LEU A 191 16.60 -7.25 -13.50
C LEU A 191 17.84 -8.12 -13.41
N GLY A 192 18.76 -7.82 -12.48
CA GLY A 192 19.96 -8.62 -12.26
C GLY A 192 19.66 -10.06 -11.86
N TRP A 193 18.59 -10.30 -11.09
CA TRP A 193 18.14 -11.66 -10.78
C TRP A 193 17.63 -12.42 -12.02
N LYS A 194 16.85 -11.76 -12.88
CA LYS A 194 16.34 -12.37 -14.12
C LYS A 194 17.47 -12.73 -15.08
N GLU A 195 18.48 -11.88 -15.22
CA GLU A 195 19.65 -12.13 -16.06
C GLU A 195 20.44 -13.35 -15.56
N ARG A 196 20.79 -13.38 -14.27
CA ARG A 196 21.50 -14.53 -13.67
C ARG A 196 20.71 -15.83 -13.79
N SER A 197 19.40 -15.78 -13.59
CA SER A 197 18.54 -16.95 -13.71
C SER A 197 18.52 -17.49 -15.14
N ARG A 198 18.48 -16.61 -16.15
CA ARG A 198 18.55 -17.01 -17.57
C ARG A 198 19.91 -17.60 -17.95
N SER A 199 21.01 -17.01 -17.46
CA SER A 199 22.36 -17.53 -17.71
C SER A 199 22.63 -18.88 -17.04
N SER A 200 22.04 -19.14 -15.88
CA SER A 200 22.17 -20.43 -15.17
C SER A 200 21.46 -21.59 -15.88
N ILE A 201 20.38 -21.30 -16.62
CA ILE A 201 19.61 -22.30 -17.39
C ILE A 201 20.31 -22.63 -18.72
N ALA A 202 21.16 -21.72 -19.24
CA ALA A 202 21.84 -21.86 -20.52
C ALA A 202 23.15 -22.67 -20.47
N SER A 203 23.58 -23.14 -19.30
CA SER A 203 24.77 -24.00 -19.17
C SER A 203 24.34 -25.47 -19.03
N PRO A 204 24.54 -26.33 -20.05
CA PRO A 204 24.26 -27.76 -19.89
C PRO A 204 25.26 -28.37 -18.88
N PRO A 205 24.86 -29.44 -18.15
CA PRO A 205 25.80 -30.16 -17.30
C PRO A 205 26.93 -30.74 -18.16
N ARG A 206 28.17 -30.57 -17.69
CA ARG A 206 29.36 -31.23 -18.24
C ARG A 206 29.41 -32.70 -17.87
#